data_AF-A0A7T3DCL9-F1
#
_entry.id   AF-A0A7T3DCL9-F1
#
_cell.length_a   1.000
_cell.length_b   1.000
_cell.length_c   1.000
_cell.angle_alpha   90.00
_cell.angle_beta   90.00
_cell.angle_gamma   90.00
#
_symmetry.space_group_name_H-M   'P 1'
#
loop_
_entity.id
_entity.type
_entity.pdbx_description
1 polymer ?
#
loop_
_entity_poly.entity_id
_entity_poly.type
_entity_poly.pdbx_seq_one_letter_code
_entity_poly.pdbx_strand_id
1 'polypeptide(L)'
;MPTKTLIDEAALIADLNAHFPGAKAQSLRSWSSNPTQIGAVVSGEAEIEPGYCIGPYNPLDDEAYNGSVHRGFEAWCEDRGWYVETYEYGVLWVVPLPSQMELAAWRTKCDAINEAHAQRSNLHAGDGLPL
;
A
#
# COMPACT_ATOMS: atom_id res chain seq x y z
N MET A 1 -19.86 16.42 11.24
CA MET A 1 -18.57 16.42 10.52
C MET A 1 -17.58 15.72 11.42
N PRO A 2 -16.96 14.60 11.03
CA PRO A 2 -15.96 13.98 11.88
C PRO A 2 -14.74 14.90 11.94
N THR A 3 -14.36 15.23 13.16
CA THR A 3 -13.18 16.00 13.52
C THR A 3 -11.97 15.39 12.82
N LYS A 4 -11.21 16.19 12.06
CA LYS A 4 -9.95 15.76 11.46
C LYS A 4 -9.06 15.23 12.59
N THR A 5 -9.00 13.91 12.75
CA THR A 5 -8.17 13.26 13.76
C THR A 5 -6.76 13.76 13.53
N LEU A 6 -6.16 14.33 14.58
CA LEU A 6 -4.74 14.67 14.55
C LEU A 6 -3.98 13.42 14.11
N ILE A 7 -3.17 13.57 13.08
CA ILE A 7 -2.33 12.50 12.56
C ILE A 7 -1.38 12.08 13.69
N ASP A 8 -1.64 10.92 14.27
CA ASP A 8 -0.87 10.35 15.37
C ASP A 8 -0.09 9.13 14.85
N GLU A 9 1.19 9.35 14.59
CA GLU A 9 2.11 8.31 14.10
C GLU A 9 2.25 7.15 15.09
N ALA A 10 2.28 7.44 16.40
CA ALA A 10 2.45 6.41 17.42
C ALA A 10 1.20 5.53 17.51
N ALA A 11 0.01 6.15 17.44
CA ALA A 11 -1.25 5.41 17.39
C ALA A 11 -1.33 4.52 16.13
N LEU A 12 -0.94 5.02 14.96
CA LEU A 12 -0.88 4.22 13.73
C LEU A 12 0.01 2.99 13.90
N ILE A 13 1.24 3.17 14.39
CA ILE A 13 2.20 2.08 14.55
C ILE A 13 1.69 1.03 15.53
N ALA A 14 1.07 1.47 16.63
CA ALA A 14 0.45 0.57 17.60
C ALA A 14 -0.70 -0.23 16.97
N ASP A 15 -1.59 0.43 16.23
CA ASP A 15 -2.73 -0.20 15.57
C ASP A 15 -2.29 -1.22 14.51
N LEU A 16 -1.28 -0.88 13.70
CA LEU A 16 -0.73 -1.77 12.67
C LEU A 16 -0.15 -3.05 13.29
N ASN A 17 0.66 -2.92 14.34
CA ASN A 17 1.25 -4.08 15.03
C ASN A 17 0.19 -4.93 15.76
N ALA A 18 -0.95 -4.33 16.14
CA ALA A 18 -2.03 -5.04 16.84
C ALA A 18 -3.00 -5.76 15.89
N HIS A 19 -3.28 -5.18 14.71
CA HIS A 19 -4.30 -5.69 13.78
C HIS A 19 -3.76 -6.68 12.75
N PHE A 20 -2.47 -6.61 12.44
CA PHE A 20 -1.86 -7.45 11.40
C PHE A 20 -0.79 -8.34 12.04
N PRO A 21 -1.13 -9.59 12.40
CA PRO A 21 -0.15 -10.55 12.89
C PRO A 21 1.02 -10.68 11.90
N GLY A 22 2.25 -10.70 12.41
CA GLY A 22 3.45 -10.76 11.58
C GLY A 22 3.91 -9.42 11.01
N ALA A 23 3.11 -8.35 11.12
CA ALA A 23 3.56 -7.00 10.79
C ALA A 23 4.63 -6.51 11.75
N LYS A 24 5.64 -5.84 11.18
CA LYS A 24 6.62 -5.04 11.90
C LYS A 24 6.47 -3.61 11.45
N ALA A 25 5.54 -2.89 12.07
CA ALA A 25 5.38 -1.47 11.84
C ALA A 25 6.36 -0.65 12.70
N GLN A 26 7.06 0.29 12.06
CA GLN A 26 8.01 1.21 12.71
C GLN A 26 7.90 2.61 12.10
N SER A 27 8.37 3.64 12.82
CA SER A 27 8.29 5.02 12.31
C SER A 27 9.05 5.18 11.01
N LEU A 28 8.43 5.83 10.02
CA LEU A 28 9.05 6.12 8.74
C LEU A 28 10.30 6.99 8.86
N ARG A 29 10.39 7.80 9.92
CA ARG A 29 11.58 8.60 10.25
C ARG A 29 12.83 7.78 10.54
N SER A 30 12.67 6.51 10.91
CA SER A 30 13.81 5.60 11.09
C SER A 30 14.44 5.18 9.77
N TRP A 31 13.73 5.34 8.65
CA TRP A 31 14.16 4.98 7.29
C TRP A 31 14.41 6.18 6.38
N SER A 32 13.83 7.33 6.74
CA SER A 32 14.00 8.58 5.99
C SER A 32 14.95 9.53 6.69
N SER A 33 15.85 10.15 5.92
CA SER A 33 16.65 11.29 6.40
C SER A 33 15.82 12.57 6.56
N ASN A 34 14.54 12.55 6.16
CA ASN A 34 13.63 13.68 6.31
C ASN A 34 12.88 13.61 7.66
N PRO A 35 13.24 14.44 8.65
CA PRO A 35 12.60 14.43 9.96
C PRO A 35 11.16 14.95 9.94
N THR A 36 10.70 15.53 8.83
CA THR A 36 9.32 16.00 8.68
C THR A 36 8.37 14.93 8.14
N GLN A 37 8.92 13.80 7.69
CA GLN A 37 8.13 12.70 7.15
C GLN A 37 7.43 11.97 8.31
N ILE A 38 6.09 11.94 8.28
CA ILE A 38 5.25 11.27 9.26
C ILE A 38 4.71 10.00 8.61
N GLY A 39 4.68 8.89 9.34
CA GLY A 39 4.08 7.64 8.88
C GLY A 39 4.74 6.41 9.48
N ALA A 40 4.37 5.24 8.94
CA ALA A 40 4.95 3.97 9.31
C ALA A 40 5.57 3.26 8.09
N VAL A 41 6.67 2.55 8.31
CA VAL A 41 7.13 1.48 7.43
C VAL A 41 6.53 0.19 7.96
N VAL A 42 5.87 -0.57 7.10
CA VAL A 42 5.33 -1.88 7.40
C VAL A 42 6.07 -2.91 6.57
N SER A 43 6.68 -3.88 7.24
CA SER A 43 7.39 -4.99 6.61
C SER A 43 7.08 -6.31 7.33
N GLY A 44 7.41 -7.41 6.65
CA GLY A 44 7.14 -8.77 7.11
C GLY A 44 6.02 -9.44 6.31
N GLU A 45 5.88 -10.75 6.48
CA GLU A 45 4.76 -11.55 5.96
C GLU A 45 3.50 -11.27 6.79
N ALA A 46 3.15 -10.00 6.92
CA ALA A 46 1.99 -9.57 7.64
C ALA A 46 0.75 -9.97 6.86
N GLU A 47 -0.21 -10.56 7.55
CA GLU A 47 -1.41 -11.09 6.93
C GLU A 47 -2.63 -10.24 7.28
N ILE A 48 -3.53 -10.15 6.30
CA ILE A 48 -4.90 -9.74 6.48
C ILE A 48 -5.80 -10.96 6.34
N GLU A 49 -6.76 -11.09 7.24
CA GLU A 49 -7.77 -12.15 7.19
C GLU A 49 -8.44 -12.20 5.81
N PRO A 50 -8.54 -13.39 5.17
CA PRO A 50 -8.34 -14.74 5.70
C PRO A 50 -6.91 -15.35 5.57
N GLY A 51 -5.84 -14.57 5.66
CA GLY A 51 -4.44 -15.04 5.59
C GLY A 51 -3.69 -14.56 4.34
N TYR A 52 -4.19 -13.53 3.66
CA TYR A 52 -3.50 -12.92 2.52
C TYR A 52 -2.40 -11.98 3.01
N CYS A 53 -1.26 -11.93 2.33
CA CYS A 53 -0.22 -10.95 2.66
C CYS A 53 -0.73 -9.52 2.39
N ILE A 54 -0.46 -8.58 3.29
CA ILE A 54 -0.79 -7.15 3.06
C ILE A 54 -0.01 -6.58 1.86
N GLY A 55 1.20 -7.10 1.64
CA GLY A 55 2.11 -6.70 0.57
C GLY A 55 3.06 -7.85 0.24
N PRO A 56 2.74 -8.72 -0.72
CA PRO A 56 3.59 -9.84 -1.08
C PRO A 56 4.90 -9.35 -1.73
N TYR A 57 5.98 -10.11 -1.54
CA TYR A 57 7.25 -9.83 -2.21
C TYR A 57 7.15 -10.00 -3.73
N ASN A 58 6.30 -10.91 -4.21
CA ASN A 58 6.02 -11.07 -5.63
C ASN A 58 4.62 -10.53 -5.96
N PRO A 59 4.43 -9.89 -7.13
CA PRO A 59 3.10 -9.56 -7.62
C PRO A 59 2.23 -10.82 -7.68
N LEU A 60 1.00 -10.73 -7.20
CA LEU A 60 -0.01 -11.77 -7.33
C LEU A 60 -1.01 -11.32 -8.40
N ASP A 61 -1.34 -12.21 -9.32
CA ASP A 61 -2.45 -12.02 -10.27
C ASP A 61 -3.76 -12.41 -9.57
N ASP A 62 -4.17 -11.58 -8.61
CA ASP A 62 -5.30 -11.84 -7.71
C ASP A 62 -6.11 -10.53 -7.53
N GLU A 63 -7.43 -10.63 -7.73
CA GLU A 63 -8.37 -9.50 -7.62
C GLU A 63 -8.39 -8.85 -6.23
N ALA A 64 -7.96 -9.58 -5.19
CA ALA A 64 -7.82 -9.08 -3.83
C ALA A 64 -6.75 -7.98 -3.70
N TYR A 65 -5.89 -7.82 -4.71
CA TYR A 65 -4.79 -6.86 -4.72
C TYR A 65 -5.02 -5.70 -5.69
N ASN A 66 -4.47 -4.56 -5.31
CA ASN A 66 -4.26 -3.39 -6.15
C ASN A 66 -2.75 -3.27 -6.42
N GLY A 67 -2.30 -3.84 -7.54
CA GLY A 67 -0.87 -4.01 -7.77
C GLY A 67 -0.26 -5.00 -6.77
N SER A 68 0.61 -4.52 -5.87
CA SER A 68 1.28 -5.34 -4.84
C SER A 68 0.77 -5.07 -3.42
N VAL A 69 -0.39 -4.44 -3.26
CA VAL A 69 -0.98 -4.12 -1.96
C VAL A 69 -2.38 -4.73 -1.87
N HIS A 70 -2.70 -5.37 -0.75
CA HIS A 70 -4.02 -5.95 -0.55
C HIS A 70 -5.09 -4.86 -0.36
N ARG A 71 -6.20 -4.93 -1.09
CA ARG A 71 -7.26 -3.90 -1.08
C ARG A 71 -7.89 -3.68 0.29
N GLY A 72 -8.04 -4.75 1.07
CA GLY A 72 -8.55 -4.65 2.44
C GLY A 72 -7.60 -3.90 3.38
N PHE A 73 -6.28 -3.98 3.14
CA PHE A 73 -5.29 -3.22 3.90
C PHE A 73 -5.33 -1.75 3.52
N GLU A 74 -5.40 -1.43 2.22
CA GLU A 74 -5.58 -0.06 1.73
C GLU A 74 -6.83 0.60 2.34
N ALA A 75 -7.97 -0.10 2.29
CA ALA A 75 -9.23 0.40 2.87
C ALA A 75 -9.13 0.63 4.38
N TRP A 76 -8.49 -0.28 5.12
CA TRP A 76 -8.29 -0.13 6.57
C TRP A 76 -7.47 1.12 6.91
N CYS A 77 -6.45 1.42 6.11
CA CYS A 77 -5.64 2.63 6.23
C CYS A 77 -6.42 3.90 5.85
N GLU A 78 -7.13 3.89 4.71
CA GLU A 78 -7.91 5.03 4.20
C GLU A 78 -8.98 5.47 5.21
N ASP A 79 -9.71 4.53 5.82
CA ASP A 79 -10.73 4.79 6.85
C ASP A 79 -10.16 5.50 8.09
N ARG A 80 -8.85 5.42 8.31
CA ARG A 80 -8.12 6.04 9.42
C ARG A 80 -7.36 7.30 9.01
N GLY A 81 -7.51 7.76 7.77
CA GLY A 81 -6.82 8.92 7.24
C GLY A 81 -5.36 8.66 6.87
N TRP A 82 -5.04 7.42 6.49
CA TRP A 82 -3.72 7.01 6.03
C TRP A 82 -3.78 6.47 4.60
N TYR A 83 -2.64 6.51 3.93
CA TYR A 83 -2.47 6.12 2.55
C TYR A 83 -1.25 5.21 2.42
N VAL A 84 -1.33 4.21 1.55
CA VAL A 84 -0.31 3.15 1.42
C VAL A 84 0.47 3.34 0.13
N GLU A 85 1.78 3.48 0.24
CA GLU A 85 2.72 3.51 -0.87
C GLU A 85 3.58 2.25 -0.88
N THR A 86 3.79 1.65 -2.05
CA THR A 86 4.81 0.63 -2.22
C THR A 86 6.18 1.31 -2.30
N TYR A 87 7.07 1.04 -1.34
CA TYR A 87 8.46 1.52 -1.40
C TYR A 87 9.34 0.53 -2.18
N GLU A 88 9.31 -0.73 -1.77
CA GLU A 88 9.89 -1.86 -2.48
C GLU A 88 9.04 -3.12 -2.22
N TYR A 89 9.36 -4.21 -2.90
CA TYR A 89 8.63 -5.47 -2.75
C TYR A 89 8.60 -5.95 -1.30
N GLY A 90 7.40 -6.16 -0.74
CA GLY A 90 7.22 -6.56 0.65
C GLY A 90 7.43 -5.47 1.70
N VAL A 91 7.68 -4.22 1.29
CA VAL A 91 7.86 -3.08 2.19
C VAL A 91 6.94 -1.93 1.79
N LEU A 92 6.00 -1.63 2.68
CA LEU A 92 4.98 -0.62 2.48
C LEU A 92 5.25 0.60 3.35
N TRP A 93 4.97 1.79 2.82
CA TRP A 93 4.95 3.03 3.57
C TRP A 93 3.50 3.43 3.80
N VAL A 94 3.10 3.63 5.05
CA VAL A 94 1.79 4.13 5.44
C VAL A 94 1.95 5.59 5.86
N VAL A 95 1.54 6.49 4.99
CA VAL A 95 1.76 7.94 5.11
C VAL A 95 0.42 8.67 5.30
N PRO A 96 0.41 9.90 5.83
CA PRO A 96 -0.78 10.74 5.87
C PRO A 96 -1.55 10.72 4.56
N LEU A 97 -2.86 10.49 4.63
CA LEU A 97 -3.72 10.62 3.46
C LEU A 97 -3.57 12.05 2.93
N PRO A 98 -3.05 12.24 1.71
CA PRO A 98 -2.88 13.56 1.17
C PRO A 98 -4.28 14.16 0.88
N SER A 99 -4.36 15.47 0.70
CA SER A 99 -5.65 16.15 0.46
C SER A 99 -6.43 15.49 -0.69
N GLN A 100 -7.76 15.63 -0.73
CA GLN A 100 -8.60 15.07 -1.81
C GLN A 100 -8.07 15.37 -3.23
N MET A 101 -7.43 16.52 -3.42
CA MET A 101 -6.81 16.92 -4.68
C MET A 101 -5.55 16.10 -5.01
N GLU A 102 -4.71 15.85 -4.02
CA GLU A 102 -3.50 15.01 -4.17
C GLU A 102 -3.89 13.54 -4.35
N LEU A 103 -4.96 13.08 -3.69
CA LEU A 103 -5.49 11.74 -3.84
C LEU A 103 -6.01 11.48 -5.27
N ALA A 104 -6.73 12.46 -5.84
CA ALA A 104 -7.20 12.38 -7.23
C ALA A 104 -6.03 12.35 -8.24
N ALA A 105 -4.99 13.14 -8.01
CA ALA A 105 -3.79 13.14 -8.83
C ALA A 105 -3.04 11.79 -8.74
N TRP A 106 -2.98 11.18 -7.55
CA TRP A 106 -2.38 9.87 -7.37
C TRP A 106 -3.19 8.74 -8.02
N ARG A 107 -4.52 8.70 -7.83
CA ARG A 107 -5.40 7.70 -8.47
C ARG A 107 -5.24 7.72 -10.00
N THR A 108 -5.20 8.91 -10.58
CA THR A 108 -4.93 9.10 -12.01
C THR A 108 -3.58 8.50 -12.43
N LYS A 109 -2.54 8.62 -11.60
CA LYS A 109 -1.22 8.04 -11.87
C LYS A 109 -1.26 6.50 -11.82
N CYS A 110 -2.00 5.93 -10.88
CA CYS A 110 -2.14 4.48 -10.74
C CYS A 110 -2.95 3.86 -11.87
N ASP A 111 -4.03 4.51 -12.29
CA ASP A 111 -4.81 4.10 -13.45
C ASP A 111 -3.92 4.06 -14.71
N ALA A 112 -3.05 5.06 -14.90
CA ALA A 112 -2.10 5.09 -16.00
C ALA A 112 -1.04 3.97 -15.93
N ILE A 113 -0.57 3.61 -14.74
CA ILE A 113 0.38 2.49 -14.55
C ILE A 113 -0.31 1.16 -14.84
N ASN A 114 -1.52 0.97 -14.31
CA ASN A 114 -2.32 -0.23 -14.53
C ASN A 114 -2.66 -0.40 -16.02
N GLU A 115 -3.02 0.68 -16.72
CA GLU A 115 -3.23 0.65 -18.16
C GLU A 115 -1.95 0.29 -18.92
N ALA A 116 -0.80 0.86 -18.54
CA ALA A 116 0.48 0.52 -19.16
C ALA A 116 0.88 -0.95 -18.90
N HIS A 117 0.58 -1.50 -17.73
CA HIS A 117 0.79 -2.91 -17.41
C HIS A 117 -0.14 -3.82 -18.22
N ALA A 118 -1.42 -3.48 -18.35
CA ALA A 118 -2.37 -4.22 -19.18
C ALA A 118 -1.94 -4.22 -20.65
N GLN A 119 -1.46 -3.08 -21.17
CA GLN A 119 -0.93 -2.98 -22.54
C GLN A 119 0.33 -3.84 -22.74
N ARG A 120 1.24 -3.90 -21.76
CA ARG A 120 2.43 -4.78 -21.80
C ARG A 120 2.07 -6.26 -21.72
N SER A 121 1.09 -6.63 -20.90
CA SER A 121 0.60 -8.02 -20.82
C SER A 121 0.01 -8.47 -22.16
N ASN A 122 -0.76 -7.60 -22.82
CA ASN A 122 -1.32 -7.87 -24.14
C ASN A 122 -0.25 -7.98 -25.26
N LEU A 123 0.89 -7.30 -25.12
CA LEU A 123 2.03 -7.45 -26.05
C LEU A 123 2.71 -8.81 -25.92
N HIS A 124 2.77 -9.39 -24.71
CA HIS A 124 3.36 -10.72 -24.48
C HIS A 124 2.40 -11.89 -24.71
N ALA A 125 1.08 -11.64 -24.75
CA ALA A 125 0.09 -12.64 -25.14
C ALA A 125 0.14 -13.00 -26.64
N GLY A 126 0.91 -12.25 -27.45
CA GLY A 126 1.07 -12.47 -28.89
C GLY A 126 2.19 -13.43 -29.31
N ASP A 127 3.12 -13.79 -28.40
CA ASP A 127 4.24 -14.70 -28.70
C ASP A 127 3.85 -16.18 -28.49
N GLY A 128 2.61 -16.52 -28.85
CA GLY A 128 2.22 -17.90 -29.04
C GLY A 128 3.08 -18.52 -30.13
N LEU A 129 4.15 -19.22 -29.73
CA LEU A 129 4.91 -20.09 -30.61
C LEU A 129 3.92 -21.02 -31.33
N PRO A 130 3.92 -21.08 -32.67
CA PRO A 130 3.07 -22.01 -33.39
C PRO A 130 3.49 -23.44 -33.02
N LEU A 131 2.51 -24.25 -32.61
CA LEU A 131 2.63 -25.72 -32.55
C LEU A 131 2.81 -26.29 -33.96
#